data_AF-A0AAE6ER05-F1
#
_entry.id   AF-A0AAE6ER05-F1
#
_cell.length_a   1.000
_cell.length_b   1.000
_cell.length_c   1.000
_cell.angle_alpha   90.00
_cell.angle_beta   90.00
_cell.angle_gamma   90.00
#
_symmetry.space_group_name_H-M   'P 1'
#
loop_
_entity.id
_entity.type
_entity.pdbx_description
1 polymer ?
#
loop_
_entity_poly.entity_id
_entity_poly.type
_entity_poly.pdbx_seq_one_letter_code
_entity_poly.pdbx_strand_id
1 'polypeptide(L)' 'MKKRYKLLEKNGKVHILHWVTDGVLFGPDWESIATFDKQDSNLERCKTIIRLMNECDKHTDHPNDDRTRNNKN' A
#
# COMPACT_ATOMS: atom_id res chain seq x y z
N MET A 1 6.36 -9.83 5.70
CA MET A 1 5.34 -8.76 5.61
C MET A 1 4.96 -8.57 4.16
N LYS A 2 3.70 -8.78 3.79
CA LYS A 2 3.26 -8.64 2.40
C LYS A 2 3.01 -7.15 2.14
N LYS A 3 3.84 -6.51 1.31
CA LYS A 3 3.63 -5.10 0.91
C LYS A 3 2.31 -4.99 0.15
N ARG A 4 1.42 -4.10 0.56
CA ARG A 4 0.14 -3.84 -0.13
C ARG A 4 0.25 -2.77 -1.23
N TYR A 5 1.37 -2.04 -1.29
CA TYR A 5 1.57 -1.01 -2.31
C TYR A 5 2.88 -1.22 -3.10
N LYS A 6 2.83 -1.05 -4.43
CA LYS A 6 4.01 -1.15 -5.33
C LYS A 6 3.97 -0.16 -6.49
N LEU A 7 5.13 0.09 -7.09
CA LEU A 7 5.26 0.90 -8.30
C LEU A 7 5.24 0.03 -9.55
N LEU A 8 4.65 0.55 -10.62
CA LEU A 8 4.77 0.03 -11.96
C LEU A 8 5.11 1.16 -12.93
N GLU A 9 6.22 1.03 -13.63
CA GLU A 9 6.57 1.94 -14.73
C GLU A 9 6.09 1.34 -16.05
N LYS A 10 5.25 2.07 -16.79
CA LYS A 10 4.74 1.63 -18.09
C LYS A 10 4.44 2.83 -18.99
N ASN A 11 4.86 2.77 -20.25
CA ASN A 11 4.58 3.78 -21.27
C ASN A 11 4.92 5.23 -20.85
N GLY A 12 6.07 5.43 -20.19
CA GLY A 12 6.50 6.76 -19.72
C GLY A 12 5.75 7.28 -18.49
N LYS A 13 4.87 6.46 -17.90
CA LYS A 13 4.11 6.76 -16.70
C LYS A 13 4.54 5.90 -15.52
N VAL A 14 4.36 6.44 -14.34
CA VAL A 14 4.59 5.80 -13.04
C VAL A 14 3.24 5.58 -12.39
N HIS A 15 2.86 4.33 -12.19
CA HIS A 15 1.63 3.92 -11.54
C HIS A 15 1.92 3.51 -10.10
N ILE A 16 1.10 3.99 -9.17
CA ILE A 16 1.01 3.45 -7.82
C ILE A 16 -0.10 2.39 -7.84
N LEU A 17 0.26 1.17 -7.46
CA LEU A 17 -0.64 0.03 -7.40
C LEU A 17 -0.91 -0.37 -5.95
N HIS A 18 -2.15 -0.73 -5.67
CA HIS A 18 -2.61 -1.26 -4.39
C HIS A 18 -3.12 -2.70 -4.55
N TRP A 19 -2.78 -3.58 -3.61
CA TRP A 19 -3.28 -4.95 -3.57
C TRP A 19 -4.66 -4.97 -2.93
N VAL A 20 -5.68 -5.22 -3.73
CA VAL A 20 -7.08 -5.25 -3.28
C VAL A 20 -7.52 -6.70 -3.16
N THR A 21 -8.02 -7.09 -1.99
CA THR A 21 -8.59 -8.43 -1.74
C THR A 21 -10.11 -8.42 -1.63
N ASP A 22 -10.69 -7.29 -1.23
CA ASP A 22 -12.11 -7.17 -0.90
C ASP A 22 -12.85 -6.43 -2.02
N GLY A 23 -14.10 -6.78 -2.28
CA GLY A 23 -14.93 -6.11 -3.28
C GLY A 23 -14.54 -6.37 -4.74
N VAL A 24 -13.63 -7.32 -5.02
CA VAL A 24 -13.17 -7.69 -6.36
C VAL A 24 -13.83 -8.97 -6.87
N LEU A 25 -14.35 -8.93 -8.11
CA LEU A 25 -15.15 -10.01 -8.70
C LEU A 25 -14.34 -11.26 -9.07
N PHE A 26 -13.05 -11.09 -9.39
CA PHE A 26 -12.18 -12.14 -9.95
C PHE A 26 -11.09 -12.59 -8.98
N GLY A 27 -11.26 -12.28 -7.69
CA GLY A 27 -10.26 -12.51 -6.66
C GLY A 27 -9.23 -11.39 -6.56
N PRO A 28 -8.27 -11.52 -5.63
CA PRO A 28 -7.34 -10.45 -5.31
C PRO A 28 -6.46 -10.03 -6.49
N ASP A 29 -6.33 -8.71 -6.70
CA ASP A 29 -5.54 -8.17 -7.79
C ASP A 29 -4.88 -6.81 -7.43
N TRP A 30 -3.98 -6.36 -8.31
CA TRP A 30 -3.34 -5.05 -8.25
C TRP A 30 -4.15 -4.02 -9.03
N GLU A 31 -4.67 -3.02 -8.33
CA GLU A 31 -5.38 -1.90 -8.93
C GLU A 31 -4.51 -0.64 -8.94
N SER A 32 -4.57 0.15 -10.02
CA SER A 32 -3.89 1.44 -10.08
C SER A 32 -4.73 2.52 -9.41
N ILE A 33 -4.21 3.07 -8.32
CA ILE A 33 -4.89 4.11 -7.53
C ILE A 33 -4.40 5.53 -7.86
N ALA A 34 -3.21 5.64 -8.46
CA ALA A 34 -2.66 6.90 -8.94
C ALA A 34 -1.72 6.66 -10.12
N THR A 35 -1.64 7.63 -11.03
CA THR A 35 -0.76 7.61 -12.19
C THR A 35 -0.13 8.97 -12.37
N PHE A 36 1.19 8.99 -12.61
CA PHE A 36 1.97 10.20 -12.81
C PHE A 36 2.81 10.07 -14.07
N ASP A 37 3.08 11.18 -14.75
CA ASP A 37 4.08 11.18 -15.81
C ASP A 37 5.50 11.12 -15.21
N LYS A 38 6.45 10.50 -15.92
CA LYS A 38 7.84 10.30 -15.45
C LYS A 38 8.70 11.59 -15.44
N GLN A 39 8.11 12.73 -15.74
CA GLN A 39 8.78 14.04 -15.71
C GLN A 39 9.05 14.51 -14.26
N ASP A 40 9.87 15.55 -14.11
CA ASP A 40 10.05 16.34 -12.88
C ASP A 40 10.36 15.55 -11.60
N SER A 41 11.17 14.50 -11.73
CA SER A 41 11.57 13.64 -10.60
C SER A 41 10.39 12.93 -9.91
N ASN A 42 9.23 12.82 -10.58
CA ASN A 42 8.05 12.16 -10.04
C ASN A 42 8.31 10.71 -9.64
N LEU A 43 9.25 10.02 -10.29
CA LEU A 43 9.66 8.68 -9.90
C LEU A 43 10.19 8.62 -8.45
N GLU A 44 11.08 9.54 -8.08
CA GLU A 44 11.65 9.58 -6.72
C GLU A 44 10.61 9.99 -5.66
N ARG A 45 9.70 10.90 -6.04
CA ARG A 45 8.54 11.26 -5.20
C ARG A 45 7.62 10.06 -4.99
N CYS A 46 7.31 9.33 -6.05
CA CYS A 46 6.47 8.12 -6.01
C CYS A 46 7.12 7.02 -5.15
N LYS A 47 8.45 6.84 -5.21
CA LYS A 47 9.17 5.92 -4.31
C LYS A 47 8.99 6.31 -2.85
N THR A 48 9.07 7.60 -2.54
CA THR A 48 8.83 8.12 -1.18
C THR A 48 7.40 7.86 -0.74
N ILE A 49 6.41 8.16 -1.58
CA ILE A 49 4.99 7.91 -1.30
C ILE A 49 4.76 6.43 -0.98
N ILE A 50 5.23 5.51 -1.82
CA ILE A 50 5.07 4.06 -1.62
C ILE A 50 5.72 3.59 -0.31
N ARG A 51 6.88 4.17 0.05
CA ARG A 51 7.53 3.86 1.32
C ARG A 51 6.63 4.24 2.48
N LEU A 52 6.12 5.47 2.48
CA LEU A 52 5.22 5.99 3.52
C LEU A 52 3.92 5.19 3.58
N MET A 53 3.31 4.86 2.44
CA MET A 53 2.08 4.07 2.41
C MET A 53 2.26 2.67 3.00
N ASN A 54 3.35 1.98 2.65
CA ASN A 54 3.64 0.66 3.25
C ASN A 54 4.02 0.76 4.74
N GLU A 55 4.58 1.89 5.18
CA GLU A 55 4.84 2.15 6.60
C GLU A 55 3.54 2.40 7.36
N CYS A 56 2.65 3.26 6.85
CA CYS A 56 1.32 3.48 7.40
C CYS A 56 0.52 2.17 7.48
N ASP A 57 0.49 1.38 6.40
CA ASP A 57 -0.20 0.08 6.32
C ASP A 57 0.29 -0.87 7.43
N LYS A 58 1.61 -0.93 7.63
CA LYS A 58 2.23 -1.71 8.70
C LYS A 58 1.78 -1.28 10.10
N HIS A 59 1.58 0.01 10.33
CA HIS A 59 1.16 0.55 11.63
C HIS A 59 -0.34 0.43 11.88
N THR A 60 -1.16 0.35 10.82
CA THR A 60 -2.60 0.13 10.92
C THR A 60 -3.00 -1.34 10.99
N ASP A 61 -2.12 -2.27 10.59
CA ASP A 61 -2.34 -3.73 10.69
C ASP A 61 -2.11 -4.28 12.12
N HIS A 62 -2.00 -3.43 13.14
CA HIS A 62 -2.06 -3.86 14.54
C HIS A 62 -3.52 -3.99 14.98
N PRO A 63 -4.06 -5.22 15.15
CA PRO A 63 -5.24 -5.35 15.97
C PRO A 63 -4.87 -4.82 17.35
N ASN A 64 -5.73 -3.97 17.94
CA ASN A 64 -5.65 -3.60 19.34
C ASN A 64 -5.40 -4.87 20.19
N ASP A 65 -4.16 -5.08 20.61
CA ASP A 65 -3.74 -6.13 21.53
C ASP A 65 -4.03 -5.72 22.98
N ASP A 66 -5.18 -5.06 23.17
CA ASP A 66 -5.66 -4.53 24.46
C ASP A 66 -6.58 -5.53 25.18
N ARG A 67 -6.73 -6.76 24.65
CA ARG A 67 -7.58 -7.79 25.26
C ARG A 67 -6.87 -8.72 26.25
N THR A 68 -5.59 -8.50 26.55
CA THR A 68 -4.81 -9.42 27.40
C THR A 68 -4.20 -8.76 28.64
N ARG A 69 -4.87 -7.77 29.22
CA ARG A 69 -4.43 -7.15 30.49
C ARG A 69 -5.58 -6.94 31.46
N ASN A 70 -6.39 -7.96 31.72
CA ASN A 70 -7.18 -8.09 32.94
C ASN A 70 -7.73 -9.53 33.06
N ASN A 71 -6.87 -10.49 33.40
CA ASN A 71 -7.32 -11.63 34.20
C ASN A 71 -6.56 -11.55 35.52
N LYS A 72 -7.17 -10.79 36.45
CA LYS A 72 -6.97 -10.99 37.88
C LYS A 72 -7.51 -12.38 38.22
N ASN A 73 -6.65 -13.22 38.79
CA ASN A 73 -6.89 -13.93 40.05
C ASN A 73 -5.60 -14.62 40.48
#